data_AF-A0A2R3WJ98-F1
#
_entry.id   AF-A0A2R3WJ98-F1
#
_cell.length_a   1.000
_cell.length_b   1.000
_cell.length_c   1.000
_cell.angle_alpha   90.00
_cell.angle_beta   90.00
_cell.angle_gamma   90.00
#
_symmetry.space_group_name_H-M   'P 1'
#
loop_
_entity.id
_entity.type
_entity.pdbx_description
1 polymer ?
#
loop_
_entity_poly.entity_id
_entity_poly.type
_entity_poly.pdbx_seq_one_letter_code
_entity_poly.pdbx_strand_id
1 'polypeptide(L)'
;AENAIGPNAYRNDDIVVMKSGKTVEVNNTDAEGRIVLGDGVFHVTHEVSFKPDVLIDMATLTGAQCMATGLKHAAVFASSEEDELDFLKAGKESGETCFPILYCPEYHIPEFKSHVADMRNLMKQTNNAGSSCGGQFVA
;
A
#
# COMPACT_ATOMS: atom_id res chain seq x y z
N ALA A 1 -6.58 13.65 1.77
CA ALA A 1 -5.55 14.69 1.60
C ALA A 1 -5.54 15.14 0.14
N GLU A 2 -5.03 16.33 -0.16
CA GLU A 2 -4.73 16.78 -1.53
C GLU A 2 -3.21 16.86 -1.67
N ASN A 3 -2.63 16.19 -2.69
CA ASN A 3 -1.19 16.19 -2.93
C ASN A 3 -0.78 17.41 -3.76
N ALA A 4 -0.64 18.57 -3.10
CA ALA A 4 -0.37 19.85 -3.76
C ALA A 4 1.12 20.19 -3.81
N ILE A 5 1.51 20.99 -4.81
CA ILE A 5 2.84 21.61 -4.90
C ILE A 5 2.81 23.02 -4.31
N GLY A 6 3.80 23.34 -3.48
CA GLY A 6 3.93 24.67 -2.89
C GLY A 6 5.09 24.79 -1.92
N PRO A 7 5.30 25.97 -1.31
CA PRO A 7 6.42 26.20 -0.39
C PRO A 7 6.45 25.25 0.82
N ASN A 8 5.28 24.78 1.24
CA ASN A 8 5.08 23.90 2.38
C ASN A 8 4.87 22.43 1.98
N ALA A 9 5.07 22.07 0.70
CA ALA A 9 5.03 20.68 0.29
C ALA A 9 6.13 19.89 1.00
N TYR A 10 5.80 18.69 1.47
CA TYR A 10 6.81 17.75 1.93
C TYR A 10 7.71 17.36 0.75
N ARG A 11 8.99 17.14 1.04
CA ARG A 11 10.03 17.07 0.02
C ARG A 11 10.48 15.63 -0.15
N ASN A 12 11.04 15.35 -1.32
CA ASN A 12 11.97 14.23 -1.41
C ASN A 12 13.14 14.52 -0.46
N ASP A 13 13.53 13.52 0.32
CA ASP A 13 14.46 13.52 1.46
C ASP A 13 13.87 13.91 2.83
N ASP A 14 12.61 14.36 2.92
CA ASP A 14 11.97 14.53 4.23
C ASP A 14 11.77 13.16 4.91
N ILE A 15 11.91 13.12 6.24
CA ILE A 15 11.60 11.94 7.06
C ILE A 15 10.29 12.19 7.80
N VAL A 16 9.29 11.37 7.50
CA VAL A 16 7.97 11.40 8.13
C VAL A 16 7.93 10.38 9.26
N VAL A 17 7.47 10.79 10.44
CA VAL A 17 7.15 9.86 11.53
C VAL A 17 5.68 9.47 11.39
N MET A 18 5.44 8.21 11.03
CA MET A 18 4.10 7.65 10.89
C MET A 18 3.43 7.53 12.25
N LYS A 19 2.10 7.43 12.26
CA LYS A 19 1.32 7.16 13.46
C LYS A 19 1.71 5.84 14.13
N SER A 20 2.19 4.88 13.36
CA SER A 20 2.77 3.61 13.84
C SER A 20 4.09 3.76 14.61
N GLY A 21 4.67 4.96 14.64
CA GLY A 21 5.99 5.24 15.22
C GLY A 21 7.17 4.93 14.29
N LYS A 22 6.93 4.26 13.16
CA LYS A 22 7.97 4.01 12.14
C LYS A 22 8.32 5.30 11.40
N THR A 23 9.56 5.42 10.97
CA THR A 23 10.08 6.54 10.19
C THR A 23 10.17 6.21 8.70
N VAL A 24 9.73 7.14 7.84
CA VAL A 24 9.66 6.98 6.39
C VAL A 24 10.47 8.09 5.71
N GLU A 25 11.57 7.71 5.06
CA GLU A 25 12.31 8.56 4.11
C GLU A 25 11.48 8.70 2.83
N VAL A 26 11.00 9.91 2.55
CA VAL A 26 10.25 10.18 1.33
C VAL A 26 11.22 10.29 0.17
N ASN A 27 11.27 9.29 -0.69
CA ASN A 27 12.07 9.33 -1.92
C ASN A 27 11.24 9.60 -3.18
N ASN A 28 9.91 9.59 -3.08
CA ASN A 28 9.01 10.09 -4.11
C ASN A 28 7.70 10.62 -3.51
N THR A 29 7.44 11.92 -3.63
CA THR A 29 6.19 12.56 -3.15
C THR A 29 4.93 12.12 -3.90
N ASP A 30 5.04 11.52 -5.08
CA ASP A 30 3.90 10.96 -5.86
C ASP A 30 3.55 9.52 -5.44
N ALA A 31 4.25 8.99 -4.44
CA ALA A 31 3.88 7.76 -3.72
C ALA A 31 3.26 8.12 -2.36
N GLU A 32 2.32 9.06 -2.35
CA GLU A 32 1.66 9.61 -1.18
C GLU A 32 0.54 8.72 -0.65
N GLY A 33 -0.19 8.05 -1.53
CA GLY A 33 -1.40 7.30 -1.16
C GLY A 33 -1.12 6.28 -0.05
N ARG A 34 0.00 5.56 -0.18
CA ARG A 34 0.44 4.55 0.80
C ARG A 34 0.86 5.15 2.15
N ILE A 35 1.34 6.39 2.19
CA ILE A 35 1.67 7.10 3.43
C ILE A 35 0.36 7.40 4.17
N VAL A 36 -0.62 7.98 3.47
CA VAL A 36 -1.94 8.29 4.07
C VAL A 36 -2.65 7.01 4.52
N LEU A 37 -2.60 5.94 3.72
CA LEU A 37 -3.16 4.65 4.09
C LEU A 37 -2.47 4.03 5.30
N GLY A 38 -1.14 4.11 5.41
CA GLY A 38 -0.38 3.59 6.54
C GLY A 38 -0.88 4.14 7.88
N ASP A 39 -1.16 5.44 7.95
CA ASP A 39 -1.77 6.05 9.14
C ASP A 39 -3.23 5.61 9.34
N GLY A 40 -3.99 5.48 8.25
CA GLY A 40 -5.38 5.01 8.29
C GLY A 40 -5.54 3.59 8.82
N VAL A 41 -4.74 2.64 8.33
CA VAL A 41 -4.77 1.24 8.78
C VAL A 41 -4.26 1.13 10.22
N PHE A 42 -3.25 1.91 10.61
CA PHE A 42 -2.78 1.95 11.98
C PHE A 42 -3.88 2.46 12.93
N HIS A 43 -4.56 3.55 12.56
CA HIS A 43 -5.68 4.08 13.34
C HIS A 43 -6.78 3.04 13.55
N VAL A 44 -7.22 2.37 12.48
CA VAL A 44 -8.28 1.34 12.55
C VAL A 44 -7.84 0.11 13.36
N THR A 45 -6.56 -0.23 13.35
CA THR A 45 -6.06 -1.43 14.07
C THR A 45 -5.69 -1.19 15.52
N HIS A 46 -5.39 0.05 15.92
CA HIS A 46 -4.84 0.36 17.25
C HIS A 46 -5.61 1.41 18.06
N GLU A 47 -6.38 2.31 17.42
CA GLU A 47 -6.97 3.47 18.11
C GLU A 47 -8.49 3.42 18.24
N VAL A 48 -9.17 2.56 17.47
CA VAL A 48 -10.62 2.39 17.57
C VAL A 48 -11.02 1.50 18.76
N SER A 49 -12.26 1.60 19.21
CA SER A 49 -12.75 0.91 20.41
C SER A 49 -12.95 -0.61 20.27
N PHE A 50 -12.68 -1.17 19.10
CA PHE A 50 -12.87 -2.59 18.79
C PHE A 50 -11.68 -3.12 18.00
N LYS A 51 -11.55 -4.44 17.91
CA LYS A 51 -10.51 -5.08 17.12
C LYS A 51 -11.16 -5.67 15.87
N PRO A 52 -10.84 -5.21 14.65
CA PRO A 52 -11.36 -5.81 13.43
C PRO A 52 -10.77 -7.21 13.24
N ASP A 53 -11.62 -8.16 12.83
CA ASP A 53 -11.17 -9.50 12.40
C ASP A 53 -10.55 -9.45 11.00
N VAL A 54 -11.10 -8.59 10.12
CA VAL A 54 -10.63 -8.36 8.75
C VAL A 54 -10.52 -6.85 8.51
N LEU A 55 -9.43 -6.42 7.88
CA LEU A 55 -9.23 -5.04 7.42
C LEU A 55 -9.14 -5.04 5.89
N ILE A 56 -9.89 -4.13 5.26
CA ILE A 56 -9.86 -3.92 3.81
C ILE A 56 -9.54 -2.45 3.56
N ASP A 57 -8.42 -2.18 2.92
CA ASP A 57 -8.13 -0.88 2.33
C ASP A 57 -8.31 -0.92 0.81
N MET A 58 -8.79 0.20 0.25
CA MET A 58 -9.03 0.34 -1.19
C MET A 58 -8.41 1.64 -1.68
N ALA A 59 -7.60 1.56 -2.72
CA ALA A 59 -6.95 2.74 -3.28
C ALA A 59 -6.60 2.60 -4.78
N THR A 60 -6.66 3.72 -5.48
CA THR A 60 -6.08 3.89 -6.82
C THR A 60 -4.57 4.12 -6.69
N LEU A 61 -3.85 3.09 -6.25
CA LEU A 61 -2.53 3.26 -5.62
C LEU A 61 -1.33 3.26 -6.57
N THR A 62 -1.36 2.47 -7.64
CA THR A 62 -0.20 2.31 -8.53
C THR A 62 -0.60 2.26 -9.99
N GLY A 63 0.21 2.86 -10.86
CA GLY A 63 0.10 2.62 -12.31
C GLY A 63 0.45 1.18 -12.70
N ALA A 64 1.22 0.47 -11.86
CA ALA A 64 1.59 -0.93 -12.07
C ALA A 64 0.38 -1.88 -12.01
N GLN A 65 -0.71 -1.50 -11.31
CA GLN A 65 -1.94 -2.30 -11.22
C GLN A 65 -2.49 -2.60 -12.62
N CYS A 66 -2.62 -1.58 -13.48
CA CYS A 66 -3.14 -1.74 -14.84
C CYS A 66 -2.28 -2.69 -15.67
N MET A 67 -0.96 -2.71 -15.46
CA MET A 67 -0.06 -3.62 -16.18
C MET A 67 -0.14 -5.06 -15.64
N ALA A 68 -0.49 -5.24 -14.38
CA ALA A 68 -0.58 -6.55 -13.73
C ALA A 68 -1.92 -7.25 -13.99
N THR A 69 -3.04 -6.56 -13.75
CA THR A 69 -4.38 -7.17 -13.77
C THR A 69 -5.33 -6.54 -14.80
N GLY A 70 -4.89 -5.49 -15.51
CA GLY A 70 -5.68 -4.83 -16.55
C GLY A 70 -6.68 -3.81 -16.02
N LEU A 71 -7.49 -3.27 -16.95
CA LEU A 71 -8.41 -2.14 -16.67
C LEU A 71 -9.74 -2.53 -16.00
N LYS A 72 -10.05 -3.83 -15.95
CA LYS A 72 -11.34 -4.35 -15.48
C LYS A 72 -11.24 -5.24 -14.25
N HIS A 73 -10.03 -5.52 -13.77
CA HIS A 73 -9.81 -6.30 -12.56
C HIS A 73 -8.99 -5.48 -11.57
N ALA A 74 -9.57 -5.18 -10.40
CA ALA A 74 -8.78 -4.63 -9.30
C ALA A 74 -7.77 -5.68 -8.81
N ALA A 75 -6.57 -5.23 -8.45
CA ALA A 75 -5.55 -6.10 -7.88
C ALA A 75 -5.83 -6.34 -6.39
N VAL A 76 -5.75 -7.60 -5.95
CA VAL A 76 -5.93 -7.99 -4.54
C VAL A 76 -4.59 -8.44 -3.97
N PHE A 77 -4.13 -7.78 -2.92
CA PHE A 77 -2.96 -8.18 -2.13
C PHE A 77 -3.46 -8.64 -0.77
N ALA A 78 -3.50 -9.94 -0.53
CA ALA A 78 -4.12 -10.52 0.66
C ALA A 78 -3.13 -11.40 1.41
N SER A 79 -3.12 -11.29 2.74
CA SER A 79 -2.30 -12.11 3.63
C SER A 79 -2.90 -13.48 3.97
N SER A 80 -4.14 -13.71 3.56
CA SER A 80 -4.94 -14.90 3.84
C SER A 80 -5.52 -15.41 2.53
N GLU A 81 -5.23 -16.67 2.20
CA GLU A 81 -5.76 -17.32 0.99
C GLU A 81 -7.28 -17.48 1.07
N GLU A 82 -7.83 -17.74 2.26
CA GLU A 82 -9.27 -17.87 2.48
C GLU A 82 -10.00 -16.56 2.17
N ASP A 83 -9.56 -15.45 2.77
CA ASP A 83 -10.16 -14.12 2.54
C ASP A 83 -9.98 -13.66 1.09
N GLU A 84 -8.84 -13.99 0.46
CA GLU A 84 -8.61 -13.71 -0.95
C GLU A 84 -9.65 -14.39 -1.84
N LEU A 85 -9.86 -15.70 -1.66
CA LEU A 85 -10.80 -16.47 -2.47
C LEU A 85 -12.24 -15.99 -2.29
N ASP A 86 -12.63 -15.65 -1.05
CA ASP A 86 -13.94 -15.08 -0.76
C ASP A 86 -14.13 -13.71 -1.42
N PHE A 87 -13.12 -12.85 -1.38
CA PHE A 87 -13.18 -11.53 -2.02
C PHE A 87 -13.25 -11.64 -3.56
N LEU A 88 -12.49 -12.57 -4.16
CA LEU A 88 -12.53 -12.84 -5.60
C LEU A 88 -13.89 -13.38 -6.04
N LYS A 89 -14.54 -14.20 -5.20
CA LYS A 89 -15.90 -14.67 -5.44
C LYS A 89 -16.91 -13.51 -5.41
N ALA A 90 -16.82 -12.63 -4.41
CA ALA A 90 -17.67 -11.43 -4.32
C ALA A 90 -17.50 -10.51 -5.54
N GLY A 91 -16.27 -10.34 -6.06
CA GLY A 91 -16.02 -9.57 -7.28
C GLY A 91 -16.69 -10.17 -8.53
N LYS A 92 -16.76 -11.51 -8.63
CA LYS A 92 -17.48 -12.19 -9.73
C LYS A 92 -19.00 -12.04 -9.61
N GLU A 93 -19.53 -12.12 -8.41
CA GLU A 93 -20.98 -12.01 -8.15
C GLU A 93 -21.49 -10.58 -8.36
N SER A 94 -20.73 -9.57 -7.94
CA SER A 94 -21.07 -8.15 -8.12
C SER A 94 -20.87 -7.64 -9.54
N GLY A 95 -19.98 -8.28 -10.32
CA GLY A 95 -19.52 -7.79 -11.63
C GLY A 95 -18.34 -6.80 -11.54
N GLU A 96 -17.91 -6.43 -10.34
CA GLU A 96 -16.72 -5.63 -10.08
C GLU A 96 -15.53 -6.58 -9.83
N THR A 97 -15.02 -7.18 -10.91
CA THR A 97 -14.09 -8.29 -10.81
C THR A 97 -12.72 -7.88 -10.25
N CYS A 98 -12.06 -8.85 -9.63
CA CYS A 98 -10.76 -8.71 -8.98
C CYS A 98 -9.82 -9.85 -9.42
N PHE A 99 -8.51 -9.66 -9.28
CA PHE A 99 -7.51 -10.70 -9.53
C PHE A 99 -6.34 -10.58 -8.54
N PRO A 100 -5.81 -11.69 -7.99
CA PRO A 100 -4.78 -11.62 -6.98
C PRO A 100 -3.42 -11.19 -7.57
N ILE A 101 -2.63 -10.49 -6.77
CA ILE A 101 -1.23 -10.16 -7.04
C ILE A 101 -0.33 -10.82 -5.99
N LEU A 102 0.97 -10.94 -6.29
CA LEU A 102 1.90 -11.71 -5.47
C LEU A 102 1.96 -11.24 -4.00
N TYR A 103 1.49 -12.08 -3.08
CA TYR A 103 1.74 -11.92 -1.64
C TYR A 103 3.03 -12.66 -1.25
N CYS A 104 4.11 -11.90 -0.97
CA CYS A 104 5.42 -12.45 -0.59
C CYS A 104 6.24 -11.37 0.15
N PRO A 105 5.89 -11.08 1.42
CA PRO A 105 6.49 -9.99 2.19
C PRO A 105 8.03 -10.01 2.22
N GLU A 106 8.62 -11.19 2.29
CA GLU A 106 10.07 -11.41 2.32
C GLU A 106 10.81 -10.89 1.09
N TYR A 107 10.13 -10.78 -0.06
CA TYR A 107 10.70 -10.20 -1.28
C TYR A 107 10.40 -8.71 -1.44
N HIS A 108 9.29 -8.25 -0.85
CA HIS A 108 8.82 -6.88 -0.98
C HIS A 108 9.48 -5.93 0.03
N ILE A 109 9.69 -6.37 1.28
CA ILE A 109 10.29 -5.54 2.35
C ILE A 109 11.69 -4.99 1.97
N PRO A 110 12.61 -5.79 1.39
CA PRO A 110 13.94 -5.30 1.03
C PRO A 110 13.95 -4.15 0.03
N GLU A 111 12.90 -3.98 -0.77
CA GLU A 111 12.78 -2.90 -1.75
C GLU A 111 12.66 -1.52 -1.10
N PHE A 112 12.24 -1.45 0.17
CA PHE A 112 12.04 -0.21 0.93
C PHE A 112 13.20 0.16 1.84
N LYS A 113 14.36 -0.48 1.70
CA LYS A 113 15.51 -0.20 2.57
C LYS A 113 15.93 1.28 2.52
N SER A 114 15.93 1.93 3.68
CA SER A 114 16.51 3.26 3.91
C SER A 114 17.86 3.16 4.63
N HIS A 115 18.67 4.21 4.51
CA HIS A 115 19.91 4.38 5.27
C HIS A 115 19.74 5.30 6.50
N VAL A 116 18.64 6.04 6.58
CA VAL A 116 18.42 7.13 7.56
C VAL A 116 17.07 7.03 8.28
N ALA A 117 16.18 6.17 7.83
CA ALA A 117 14.87 5.90 8.40
C ALA A 117 14.62 4.38 8.45
N ASP A 118 13.48 3.95 8.99
CA ASP A 118 13.09 2.54 9.01
C ASP A 118 12.80 2.02 7.60
N MET A 119 12.23 2.88 6.74
CA MET A 119 11.92 2.53 5.35
C MET A 119 11.85 3.75 4.43
N ARG A 120 11.86 3.50 3.12
CA ARG A 120 11.50 4.45 2.05
C ARG A 120 10.05 4.26 1.64
N ASN A 121 9.43 5.29 1.05
CA ASN A 121 8.05 5.14 0.53
C ASN A 121 7.97 4.54 -0.88
N LEU A 122 9.02 4.64 -1.70
CA LEU A 122 9.08 4.01 -3.02
C LEU A 122 10.16 2.92 -3.09
N MET A 123 9.79 1.83 -3.76
CA MET A 123 10.66 0.68 -4.05
C MET A 123 11.92 1.08 -4.82
N LYS A 124 13.02 0.35 -4.60
CA LYS A 124 14.28 0.56 -5.31
C LYS A 124 14.22 0.12 -6.78
N GLN A 125 13.56 -0.99 -7.08
CA GLN A 125 13.49 -1.60 -8.41
C GLN A 125 12.06 -1.61 -8.93
N THR A 126 11.72 -0.74 -9.87
CA THR A 126 10.33 -0.58 -10.36
C THR A 126 9.77 -1.78 -11.12
N ASN A 127 10.63 -2.71 -11.57
CA ASN A 127 10.26 -3.93 -12.28
C ASN A 127 10.09 -5.16 -11.36
N ASN A 128 10.03 -4.97 -10.04
CA ASN A 128 9.92 -6.06 -9.06
C ASN A 128 8.56 -6.03 -8.32
N ALA A 129 7.50 -6.52 -8.96
CA ALA A 129 6.15 -6.62 -8.36
C ALA A 129 5.61 -5.31 -7.74
N GLY A 130 5.65 -4.21 -8.50
CA GLY A 130 5.36 -2.86 -7.99
C GLY A 130 3.99 -2.68 -7.33
N SER A 131 2.93 -3.34 -7.81
CA SER A 131 1.62 -3.32 -7.16
C SER A 131 1.66 -3.99 -5.79
N SER A 132 2.33 -5.13 -5.67
CA SER A 132 2.48 -5.87 -4.41
C SER A 132 3.33 -5.12 -3.40
N CYS A 133 4.43 -4.48 -3.86
CA CYS A 133 5.21 -3.60 -3.01
C CYS A 133 4.36 -2.43 -2.48
N GLY A 134 3.46 -1.86 -3.31
CA GLY A 134 2.50 -0.85 -2.87
C GLY A 134 1.65 -1.31 -1.69
N GLY A 135 1.09 -2.52 -1.76
CA GLY A 135 0.35 -3.14 -0.65
C GLY A 135 1.23 -3.44 0.56
N GLN A 136 2.44 -3.97 0.34
CA GLN A 136 3.36 -4.31 1.42
C GLN A 136 3.79 -3.09 2.27
N PHE A 137 3.88 -1.90 1.68
CA PHE A 137 4.19 -0.70 2.45
C PHE A 137 3.12 -0.40 3.52
N VAL A 138 1.85 -0.67 3.19
CA VAL A 138 0.71 -0.39 4.07
C VAL A 138 0.60 -1.43 5.20
N ALA A 139 0.99 -2.68 4.94
CA ALA A 139 0.96 -3.80 5.89
C ALA A 139 2.00 -3.68 7.02
#